data_AF-A0A349EEV1-F1
#
_entry.id   AF-A0A349EEV1-F1
#
_cell.length_a   1.000
_cell.length_b   1.000
_cell.length_c   1.000
_cell.angle_alpha   90.00
_cell.angle_beta   90.00
_cell.angle_gamma   90.00
#
_symmetry.space_group_name_H-M   'P 1'
#
loop_
_entity.id
_entity.type
_entity.pdbx_description
1 polymer ?
#
loop_
_entity_poly.entity_id
_entity_poly.type
_entity_poly.pdbx_seq_one_letter_code
_entity_poly.pdbx_strand_id
1 'polypeptide(L)'
;MLLIKKLHDITMATEFTDDDPPSLRERAEALLAQSRAKQIDLSSEAIERLIHDLSVHQIELELQNEELRNTQRQLQDTRDRYAQLYHQAPVGYLTLGANGMIQRANQTLCTMLNADLAHLTGSALVDFMAGADREGFLGRF
;
A
#
# COMPACT_ATOMS: atom_id res chain seq x y z
N MET A 1 -49.41 -11.00 5.56
CA MET A 1 -48.92 -10.81 4.17
C MET A 1 -48.08 -9.53 4.07
N LEU A 2 -46.96 -9.44 4.79
CA LEU A 2 -45.92 -8.41 4.58
C LEU A 2 -44.54 -8.77 5.18
N LEU A 3 -44.33 -10.03 5.61
CA LEU A 3 -43.06 -10.46 6.22
C LEU A 3 -42.32 -11.58 5.48
N ILE A 4 -42.87 -12.09 4.36
CA ILE A 4 -42.23 -13.15 3.55
C ILE A 4 -41.62 -12.59 2.24
N LYS A 5 -41.82 -11.30 1.93
CA LYS A 5 -41.19 -10.66 0.76
C LYS A 5 -39.87 -9.94 1.04
N LYS A 6 -39.48 -9.72 2.30
CA LYS A 6 -38.25 -8.98 2.67
C LYS A 6 -37.01 -9.85 2.89
N LEU A 7 -37.12 -11.18 2.78
CA LEU A 7 -35.99 -12.10 2.92
C LEU A 7 -35.38 -12.52 1.58
N HIS A 8 -35.89 -12.04 0.45
CA HIS A 8 -35.34 -12.33 -0.89
C HIS A 8 -34.47 -11.19 -1.46
N ASP A 9 -34.48 -10.00 -0.84
CA ASP A 9 -33.73 -8.84 -1.32
C ASP A 9 -32.33 -8.69 -0.68
N ILE A 10 -31.96 -9.55 0.28
CA ILE A 10 -30.64 -9.46 0.98
C ILE A 10 -29.59 -10.39 0.33
N THR A 11 -29.96 -11.22 -0.64
CA THR A 11 -29.04 -12.18 -1.29
C THR A 11 -28.45 -11.68 -2.61
N MET A 12 -28.76 -10.46 -3.06
CA MET A 12 -28.39 -9.95 -4.40
C MET A 12 -27.63 -8.60 -4.34
N ALA A 13 -26.72 -8.41 -3.38
CA ALA A 13 -25.90 -7.20 -3.30
C ALA A 13 -24.46 -7.46 -2.80
N THR A 14 -23.88 -8.57 -3.22
CA THR A 14 -22.43 -8.68 -3.42
C THR A 14 -22.26 -9.29 -4.79
N GLU A 15 -22.44 -8.44 -5.80
CA GLU A 15 -21.92 -8.67 -7.13
C GLU A 15 -20.44 -9.06 -6.96
N PHE A 16 -20.18 -10.36 -7.10
CA PHE A 16 -18.85 -10.89 -7.35
C PHE A 16 -18.45 -10.25 -8.68
N THR A 17 -17.73 -9.13 -8.60
CA THR A 17 -17.10 -8.54 -9.77
C THR A 17 -16.20 -9.60 -10.36
N ASP A 18 -16.51 -9.97 -11.61
CA ASP A 18 -15.82 -10.92 -12.50
C ASP A 18 -14.40 -10.46 -12.88
N ASP A 19 -13.72 -9.81 -11.93
CA ASP A 19 -12.39 -9.20 -12.07
C ASP A 19 -11.46 -9.69 -10.96
N ASP A 20 -11.70 -10.92 -10.46
CA ASP A 20 -10.66 -11.65 -9.74
C ASP A 20 -9.54 -11.93 -10.76
N PRO A 21 -8.33 -11.38 -10.56
CA PRO A 21 -7.25 -11.56 -11.52
C PRO A 21 -7.05 -13.06 -11.73
N PRO A 22 -6.91 -13.54 -12.99
CA PRO A 22 -6.83 -14.95 -13.30
C PRO A 22 -5.83 -15.59 -12.36
N SER A 23 -6.25 -16.70 -11.75
CA SER A 23 -5.44 -17.35 -10.73
C SER A 23 -4.03 -17.52 -11.30
N LEU A 24 -2.98 -17.33 -10.51
CA LEU A 24 -1.60 -17.39 -10.99
C LEU A 24 -1.32 -18.67 -11.81
N ARG A 25 -2.09 -19.72 -11.52
CA ARG A 25 -2.20 -20.97 -12.27
C ARG A 25 -2.67 -20.78 -13.73
N GLU A 26 -3.78 -20.11 -14.00
CA GLU A 26 -4.30 -19.88 -15.36
C GLU A 26 -3.34 -19.04 -16.21
N ARG A 27 -2.69 -18.03 -15.60
CA ARG A 27 -1.63 -17.25 -16.28
C ARG A 27 -0.40 -18.10 -16.59
N ALA A 28 0.02 -18.95 -15.65
CA ALA A 28 1.12 -19.87 -15.88
C ALA A 28 0.80 -20.91 -16.97
N GLU A 29 -0.42 -21.47 -16.96
CA GLU A 29 -0.91 -22.43 -17.96
C GLU A 29 -0.97 -21.80 -19.36
N ALA A 30 -1.40 -20.53 -19.48
CA ALA A 30 -1.42 -19.81 -20.75
C ALA A 30 -0.01 -19.55 -21.33
N LEU A 31 0.98 -19.22 -20.48
CA LEU A 31 2.38 -19.05 -20.87
C LEU A 31 3.02 -20.38 -21.31
N LEU A 32 2.68 -21.48 -20.62
CA LEU A 32 3.12 -22.84 -20.99
C LEU A 32 2.47 -23.33 -22.29
N ALA A 33 1.21 -22.99 -22.55
CA ALA A 33 0.53 -23.34 -23.79
C ALA A 33 1.19 -22.70 -25.03
N GLN A 34 1.71 -21.47 -24.91
CA GLN A 34 2.43 -20.80 -26.00
C GLN A 34 3.81 -21.41 -26.30
N SER A 35 4.41 -22.14 -25.36
CA SER A 35 5.78 -22.69 -25.48
C SER A 35 5.84 -24.16 -25.93
N ARG A 36 4.69 -24.83 -26.10
CA ARG A 36 4.58 -26.29 -26.30
C ARG A 36 4.86 -26.81 -27.73
N ALA A 37 5.44 -26.02 -28.63
CA ALA A 37 5.65 -26.40 -30.03
C ALA A 37 6.87 -27.32 -30.31
N LYS A 38 7.54 -27.86 -29.29
CA LYS A 38 8.62 -28.86 -29.45
C LYS A 38 8.37 -30.05 -28.54
N GLN A 39 7.91 -31.17 -29.10
CA GLN A 39 7.97 -32.46 -28.41
C GLN A 39 9.44 -32.84 -28.24
N ILE A 40 9.90 -32.91 -26.99
CA ILE A 40 11.24 -33.34 -26.62
C ILE A 40 11.13 -34.80 -26.16
N ASP A 41 11.84 -35.70 -26.84
CA ASP A 41 12.03 -37.09 -26.41
C ASP A 41 12.97 -37.09 -25.20
N LEU A 42 12.41 -36.93 -23.99
CA LEU A 42 13.15 -36.79 -22.74
C LEU A 42 13.43 -38.18 -22.16
N SER A 43 14.71 -38.49 -21.92
CA SER A 43 15.09 -39.71 -21.18
C SER A 43 14.58 -39.64 -19.74
N SER A 44 14.37 -40.80 -19.10
CA SER A 44 13.91 -40.87 -17.70
C SER A 44 14.79 -40.05 -16.74
N GLU A 45 16.10 -40.02 -16.99
CA GLU A 45 17.07 -39.24 -16.21
C GLU A 45 16.90 -37.72 -16.42
N ALA A 46 16.53 -37.27 -17.62
CA ALA A 46 16.23 -35.87 -17.90
C ALA A 46 14.93 -35.42 -17.22
N ILE A 47 13.93 -36.32 -17.13
CA ILE A 47 12.67 -36.07 -16.42
C ILE A 47 12.92 -35.95 -14.91
N GLU A 48 13.72 -36.85 -14.32
CA GLU A 48 14.06 -36.79 -12.90
C GLU A 48 14.82 -35.50 -12.53
N ARG A 49 15.78 -35.08 -13.36
CA ARG A 49 16.48 -33.79 -13.17
C ARG A 49 15.51 -32.61 -13.27
N LEU A 50 14.61 -32.61 -14.25
CA LEU A 50 13.62 -31.54 -14.39
C LEU A 50 12.66 -31.47 -13.20
N ILE A 51 12.21 -32.61 -12.67
CA ILE A 51 11.38 -32.67 -11.46
C ILE A 51 12.15 -32.14 -10.25
N HIS A 52 13.41 -32.52 -10.12
CA HIS A 52 14.27 -32.02 -9.05
C HIS A 52 14.43 -30.51 -9.13
N ASP A 53 14.81 -29.97 -10.29
CA ASP A 53 15.00 -28.54 -10.51
C ASP A 53 13.70 -27.75 -10.25
N LEU A 54 12.55 -28.24 -10.72
CA LEU A 54 11.24 -27.66 -10.42
C LEU A 54 10.92 -27.69 -8.93
N SER A 55 11.26 -28.77 -8.24
CA SER A 55 11.03 -28.90 -6.78
C SER A 55 11.87 -27.91 -5.99
N VAL A 56 13.14 -27.73 -6.38
CA VAL A 56 14.02 -26.72 -5.78
C VAL A 56 13.47 -25.32 -6.03
N HIS A 57 13.07 -25.00 -7.27
CA HIS A 57 12.50 -23.70 -7.60
C HIS A 57 11.19 -23.44 -6.85
N GLN A 58 10.35 -24.46 -6.66
CA GLN A 58 9.12 -24.33 -5.88
C GLN A 58 9.41 -23.95 -4.42
N ILE A 59 10.35 -24.64 -3.78
CA ILE A 59 10.76 -24.34 -2.40
C ILE A 59 11.37 -22.95 -2.31
N GLU A 60 12.22 -22.56 -3.27
CA GLU A 60 12.82 -21.23 -3.32
C GLU A 60 11.74 -20.13 -3.43
N LEU A 61 10.76 -20.32 -4.31
CA LEU A 61 9.64 -19.39 -4.47
C LEU A 61 8.79 -19.29 -3.20
N GLU A 62 8.56 -20.40 -2.50
CA GLU A 62 7.84 -20.40 -1.22
C GLU A 62 8.59 -19.60 -0.15
N LEU A 63 9.90 -19.81 -0.03
CA LEU A 63 10.76 -19.08 0.91
C LEU A 63 10.81 -17.57 0.58
N GLN A 64 10.96 -17.21 -0.69
CA GLN A 64 10.93 -15.81 -1.13
C GLN A 64 9.56 -15.15 -0.84
N ASN A 65 8.47 -15.89 -1.02
CA ASN A 65 7.13 -15.39 -0.71
C ASN A 65 6.97 -15.16 0.81
N GLU A 66 7.44 -16.09 1.64
CA GLU A 66 7.43 -15.94 3.09
C GLU A 66 8.26 -14.74 3.54
N GLU A 67 9.48 -14.59 3.01
CA GLU A 67 10.35 -13.44 3.32
C GLU A 67 9.71 -12.11 2.90
N LEU A 68 9.08 -12.07 1.73
CA LEU A 68 8.35 -10.89 1.26
C LEU A 68 7.20 -10.53 2.21
N ARG A 69 6.39 -11.53 2.61
CA ARG A 69 5.28 -11.33 3.56
C ARG A 69 5.78 -10.86 4.93
N ASN A 70 6.91 -11.40 5.39
CA ASN A 70 7.53 -10.99 6.65
C ASN A 70 8.00 -9.54 6.58
N THR A 71 8.69 -9.16 5.50
CA THR A 71 9.16 -7.80 5.26
C THR A 71 8.00 -6.80 5.17
N GLN A 72 6.93 -7.15 4.46
CA GLN A 72 5.72 -6.32 4.37
C GLN A 72 5.08 -6.10 5.74
N ARG A 73 4.98 -7.14 6.57
CA ARG A 73 4.46 -7.01 7.94
C ARG A 73 5.33 -6.10 8.81
N GLN A 74 6.64 -6.26 8.76
CA GLN A 74 7.57 -5.41 9.52
C GLN A 74 7.51 -3.95 9.08
N LEU A 75 7.42 -3.71 7.76
CA LEU A 75 7.27 -2.37 7.21
C LEU A 75 5.96 -1.73 7.68
N GLN A 76 4.86 -2.49 7.67
CA GLN A 76 3.57 -2.03 8.13
C GLN A 76 3.60 -1.65 9.62
N ASP A 77 4.14 -2.51 10.49
CA ASP A 77 4.27 -2.24 11.92
C ASP A 77 5.12 -0.98 12.19
N THR A 78 6.25 -0.87 11.48
CA THR A 78 7.14 0.30 11.59
C THR A 78 6.43 1.58 11.15
N ARG A 79 5.70 1.53 10.02
CA ARG A 79 4.92 2.67 9.51
C ARG A 79 3.85 3.10 10.50
N ASP A 80 3.15 2.14 11.10
CA ASP A 80 2.05 2.43 12.02
C ASP A 80 2.57 3.01 13.33
N ARG A 81 3.67 2.44 13.88
CA ARG A 81 4.35 3.01 15.04
C ARG A 81 4.87 4.42 14.76
N TYR A 82 5.46 4.66 13.60
CA TYR A 82 5.90 6.00 13.19
C TYR A 82 4.73 6.98 13.11
N ALA A 83 3.64 6.58 12.44
CA ALA A 83 2.44 7.42 12.31
C ALA A 83 1.86 7.76 13.69
N GLN A 84 1.81 6.78 14.59
CA GLN A 84 1.37 6.99 15.97
C GLN A 84 2.23 8.02 16.68
N LEU A 85 3.55 7.86 16.68
CA LEU A 85 4.48 8.80 17.31
C LEU A 85 4.37 10.20 16.71
N TYR A 86 4.26 10.32 15.38
CA TYR A 86 4.18 11.59 14.69
C TYR A 86 2.87 12.33 14.99
N HIS A 87 1.72 11.66 14.87
CA HIS A 87 0.40 12.27 15.01
C HIS A 87 -0.04 12.44 16.47
N GLN A 88 0.41 11.58 17.39
CA GLN A 88 0.03 11.64 18.82
C GLN A 88 1.06 12.38 19.69
N ALA A 89 2.12 12.94 19.10
CA ALA A 89 3.07 13.75 19.84
C ALA A 89 2.38 14.97 20.48
N PRO A 90 2.73 15.37 21.72
CA PRO A 90 2.15 16.55 22.37
C PRO A 90 2.66 17.88 21.78
N VAL A 91 3.53 17.81 20.76
CA VAL A 91 4.12 18.96 20.06
C VAL A 91 3.67 18.99 18.61
N GLY A 92 3.54 20.19 18.05
CA GLY A 92 3.25 20.39 16.63
C GLY A 92 4.49 20.15 15.77
N TYR A 93 4.38 19.27 14.79
CA TYR A 93 5.40 19.07 13.75
C TYR A 93 4.88 19.56 12.41
N LEU A 94 5.76 20.19 11.64
CA LEU A 94 5.54 20.51 10.24
C LEU A 94 6.81 20.35 9.42
N THR A 95 6.63 20.17 8.12
CA THR A 95 7.70 20.18 7.13
C THR A 95 7.42 21.30 6.15
N LEU A 96 8.41 22.17 5.93
CA LEU A 96 8.33 23.26 4.96
C LEU A 96 9.08 22.89 3.68
N GLY A 97 8.53 23.31 2.55
CA GLY A 97 9.27 23.40 1.30
C GLY A 97 10.24 24.58 1.31
N ALA A 98 11.13 24.60 0.32
CA ALA A 98 12.10 25.70 0.16
C ALA A 98 11.44 27.08 -0.05
N ASN A 99 10.18 27.11 -0.46
CA ASN A 99 9.36 28.31 -0.65
C ASN A 99 8.52 28.67 0.59
N GLY A 100 8.77 28.07 1.75
CA GLY A 100 8.03 28.33 2.98
C GLY A 100 6.61 27.75 3.03
N MET A 101 6.25 26.90 2.05
CA MET A 101 4.94 26.24 2.00
C MET A 101 4.94 24.99 2.88
N ILE A 102 3.88 24.78 3.64
CA ILE A 102 3.71 23.58 4.47
C ILE A 102 3.48 22.37 3.57
N GLN A 103 4.39 21.42 3.60
CA GLN A 103 4.27 20.15 2.86
C GLN A 103 3.59 19.07 3.69
N ARG A 104 3.83 19.06 5.01
CA ARG A 104 3.27 18.07 5.94
C ARG A 104 3.08 18.73 7.31
N ALA A 105 2.10 18.27 8.06
CA ALA A 105 1.86 18.63 9.44
C ALA A 105 1.33 17.42 10.22
N ASN A 106 1.57 17.40 11.53
CA ASN A 106 0.95 16.40 12.41
C ASN A 106 -0.43 16.87 12.93
N GLN A 107 -1.17 15.93 13.52
CA GLN A 107 -2.53 16.20 14.01
C GLN A 107 -2.54 17.23 15.16
N THR A 108 -1.51 17.22 15.99
CA THR A 108 -1.36 18.17 17.09
C THR A 108 -1.24 19.60 16.59
N LEU A 109 -0.44 19.85 15.54
CA LEU A 109 -0.36 21.18 14.94
C LEU A 109 -1.70 21.63 14.35
N CYS A 110 -2.41 20.72 13.66
CA CYS A 110 -3.75 20.99 13.14
C CYS A 110 -4.70 21.44 14.27
N THR A 111 -4.65 20.76 15.41
CA THR A 111 -5.43 21.08 16.60
C THR A 111 -5.03 22.43 17.20
N MET A 112 -3.73 22.71 17.29
CA MET A 112 -3.19 23.98 17.81
C MET A 112 -3.60 25.19 16.96
N LEU A 113 -3.60 25.03 15.64
CA LEU A 113 -3.97 26.08 14.69
C LEU A 113 -5.48 26.12 14.39
N ASN A 114 -6.26 25.21 14.98
CA ASN A 114 -7.69 25.03 14.70
C ASN A 114 -7.99 24.96 13.19
N ALA A 115 -7.17 24.18 12.48
CA ALA A 115 -7.23 24.06 11.02
C ALA A 115 -7.07 22.59 10.59
N ASP A 116 -7.77 22.19 9.54
CA ASP A 116 -7.68 20.85 8.98
C ASP A 116 -6.39 20.65 8.18
N LEU A 117 -5.90 19.41 8.15
CA LEU A 117 -4.68 19.04 7.42
C LEU A 117 -4.75 19.42 5.92
N ALA A 118 -5.93 19.30 5.30
CA ALA A 118 -6.15 19.66 3.91
C ALA A 118 -6.01 21.17 3.65
N HIS A 119 -6.30 22.01 4.66
CA HIS A 119 -6.14 23.46 4.57
C HIS A 119 -4.70 23.86 4.87
N LEU A 120 -4.06 23.20 5.84
CA LEU A 120 -2.65 23.44 6.17
C LEU A 120 -1.71 22.99 5.06
N THR A 121 -1.96 21.86 4.42
CA THR A 121 -1.06 21.32 3.40
C THR A 121 -1.14 22.14 2.12
N GLY A 122 0.00 22.64 1.66
CA GLY A 122 0.08 23.53 0.50
C GLY A 122 -0.25 24.99 0.78
N SER A 123 -0.42 25.38 2.05
CA SER A 123 -0.55 26.78 2.46
C SER A 123 0.80 27.36 2.92
N ALA A 124 0.93 28.69 2.94
CA ALA A 124 2.16 29.34 3.38
C ALA A 124 2.18 29.42 4.91
N LEU A 125 3.32 29.09 5.54
CA LEU A 125 3.40 29.14 7.01
C LEU A 125 3.08 30.55 7.57
N VAL A 126 3.45 31.60 6.83
CA VAL A 126 3.23 32.99 7.21
C VAL A 126 1.75 33.35 7.44
N ASP A 127 0.83 32.62 6.80
CA ASP A 127 -0.61 32.86 6.95
C ASP A 127 -1.09 32.55 8.38
N PHE A 128 -0.39 31.64 9.07
CA PHE A 128 -0.67 31.20 10.43
C PHE A 128 0.20 31.90 11.48
N MET A 129 1.07 32.84 11.08
CA MET A 129 1.96 33.57 11.99
C MET A 129 1.36 34.92 12.40
N ALA A 130 1.68 35.38 13.61
CA ALA A 130 1.38 36.73 14.06
C ALA A 130 2.23 37.77 13.31
N GLY A 131 1.71 39.00 13.15
CA GLY A 131 2.31 40.02 12.28
C GLY A 131 3.77 40.34 12.56
N ALA A 132 4.19 40.36 13.83
CA ALA A 132 5.57 40.63 14.22
C ALA A 132 6.57 39.55 13.75
N ASP A 133 6.12 38.30 13.64
CA ASP A 133 6.98 37.18 13.25
C ASP A 133 7.02 36.97 11.73
N ARG A 134 6.04 37.52 10.99
CA ARG A 134 5.95 37.38 9.52
C ARG A 134 7.12 38.03 8.81
N GLU A 135 7.50 39.25 9.20
CA GLU A 135 8.59 39.99 8.53
C GLU A 135 9.93 39.27 8.66
N GLY A 136 10.22 38.71 9.83
CA GLY A 136 11.44 37.94 10.07
C GLY A 136 11.49 36.62 9.28
N PHE A 137 10.33 36.01 9.01
CA PHE A 137 10.23 34.79 8.21
C PHE A 137 10.36 35.08 6.71
N LEU A 138 9.65 36.08 6.19
CA LEU A 138 9.73 36.48 4.77
C LEU A 138 11.11 37.00 4.35
N GLY A 139 11.92 37.51 5.29
CA GLY A 139 13.30 37.88 5.00
C GLY A 139 14.23 36.68 4.74
N ARG A 140 13.80 35.45 5.01
CA ARG A 140 14.63 34.22 4.92
C ARG A 140 14.19 33.25 3.82
N PHE A 141 12.99 33.40 3.29
CA PHE A 141 12.36 32.53 2.28
C PHE A 141 11.90 33.37 1.09
#